data_AF-A0A2C9KS98-F1
#
_entry.id   AF-A0A2C9KS98-F1
#
_cell.length_a   1.000
_cell.length_b   1.000
_cell.length_c   1.000
_cell.angle_alpha   90.00
_cell.angle_beta   90.00
_cell.angle_gamma   90.00
#
_symmetry.space_group_name_H-M   'P 1'
#
loop_
_entity.id
_entity.type
_entity.pdbx_description
1 polymer ?
#
loop_
_entity_poly.entity_id
_entity_poly.type
_entity_poly.pdbx_seq_one_letter_code
_entity_poly.pdbx_strand_id
1 'polypeptide(L)'
;VVDAILVSGQDLAKRKHYKHPLMYEWHDKAYLGAAHGLAGIFFILLQVSDPSVQKQIREFVKPCVDYMLTLRFASGNCPSSLESTSGDKLVHWCHGAPGWMYMLVLAFKIFKDMRYLEAAKDCAK
;
A
#
# COMPACT_ATOMS: atom_id res chain seq x y z
N VAL A 1 -1.18 0.20 -19.42
CA VAL A 1 -0.28 0.26 -18.23
C VAL A 1 -0.96 -0.23 -16.97
N VAL A 2 -2.17 0.25 -16.63
CA VAL A 2 -2.97 -0.26 -15.50
C VAL A 2 -3.07 -1.79 -15.53
N ASP A 3 -3.47 -2.37 -16.66
CA ASP A 3 -3.59 -3.83 -16.79
C ASP A 3 -2.27 -4.54 -16.51
N ALA A 4 -1.14 -4.01 -16.99
CA ALA A 4 0.17 -4.59 -16.74
C ALA A 4 0.54 -4.56 -15.24
N ILE A 5 0.19 -3.46 -14.54
CA ILE A 5 0.38 -3.36 -13.09
C ILE A 5 -0.48 -4.42 -12.39
N LEU A 6 -1.78 -4.50 -12.72
CA LEU A 6 -2.71 -5.44 -12.08
C LEU A 6 -2.31 -6.89 -12.34
N VAL A 7 -2.04 -7.26 -13.59
CA VAL A 7 -1.63 -8.62 -13.99
C VAL A 7 -0.34 -9.01 -13.26
N SER A 8 0.69 -8.16 -13.30
CA SER A 8 1.95 -8.43 -12.59
C SER A 8 1.73 -8.59 -11.09
N GLY A 9 0.88 -7.77 -10.48
CA GLY A 9 0.58 -7.83 -9.05
C GLY A 9 -0.18 -9.10 -8.65
N GLN A 10 -1.14 -9.51 -9.47
CA GLN A 10 -1.92 -10.73 -9.26
C GLN A 10 -1.08 -11.99 -9.43
N ASP A 11 -0.23 -12.03 -10.44
CA ASP A 11 0.63 -13.17 -10.72
C ASP A 11 1.62 -13.41 -9.58
N LEU A 12 2.24 -12.35 -9.05
CA LEU A 12 3.12 -12.47 -7.90
C LEU A 12 2.35 -12.88 -6.63
N ALA A 13 1.19 -12.27 -6.37
CA ALA A 13 0.36 -12.62 -5.22
C ALA A 13 -0.02 -14.11 -5.25
N LYS A 14 -0.46 -14.64 -6.40
CA LYS A 14 -0.78 -16.05 -6.59
C LYS A 14 0.45 -16.94 -6.42
N ARG A 15 1.56 -16.61 -7.09
CA ARG A 15 2.80 -17.40 -7.07
C ARG A 15 3.40 -17.51 -5.67
N LYS A 16 3.27 -16.49 -4.83
CA LYS A 16 3.74 -16.47 -3.44
C LYS A 16 2.64 -16.74 -2.40
N HIS A 17 1.46 -17.17 -2.84
CA HIS A 17 0.33 -17.55 -1.99
C HIS A 17 -0.15 -16.47 -1.00
N TYR A 18 -0.07 -15.20 -1.40
CA TYR A 18 -0.66 -14.11 -0.63
C TYR A 18 -2.19 -14.18 -0.67
N LYS A 19 -2.84 -13.87 0.47
CA LYS A 19 -4.30 -13.86 0.59
C LYS A 19 -4.96 -12.62 -0.02
N HIS A 20 -4.21 -11.51 -0.11
CA HIS A 20 -4.67 -10.29 -0.77
C HIS A 20 -4.33 -10.33 -2.27
N PRO A 21 -5.10 -9.64 -3.12
CA PRO A 21 -5.08 -9.87 -4.56
C PRO A 21 -3.86 -9.31 -5.30
N LEU A 22 -3.11 -8.37 -4.70
CA LEU A 22 -1.93 -7.76 -5.33
C LEU A 22 -0.71 -7.84 -4.41
N MET A 23 0.46 -8.12 -4.99
CA MET A 23 1.76 -8.01 -4.33
C MET A 23 2.83 -7.63 -5.37
N TYR A 24 3.88 -6.91 -4.93
CA TYR A 24 4.98 -6.47 -5.80
C TYR A 24 6.31 -6.61 -5.08
N GLU A 25 7.38 -6.80 -5.86
CA GLU A 25 8.74 -6.90 -5.35
C GLU A 25 9.70 -6.06 -6.18
N TRP A 26 10.70 -5.51 -5.50
CA TRP A 26 11.82 -4.82 -6.12
C TRP A 26 13.10 -5.24 -5.40
N HIS A 27 14.12 -5.69 -6.15
CA HIS A 27 15.35 -6.28 -5.60
C HIS A 27 15.08 -7.36 -4.53
N ASP A 28 14.24 -8.34 -4.90
CA ASP A 28 13.88 -9.50 -4.07
C ASP A 28 13.22 -9.18 -2.72
N LYS A 29 12.65 -7.98 -2.59
CA LYS A 29 11.99 -7.51 -1.35
C LYS A 29 10.59 -7.01 -1.62
N ALA A 30 9.66 -7.39 -0.75
CA ALA A 30 8.30 -6.89 -0.74
C ALA A 30 8.24 -5.53 -0.03
N TYR A 31 8.74 -4.49 -0.71
CA TYR A 31 8.75 -3.12 -0.19
C TYR A 31 7.35 -2.57 0.00
N LEU A 32 7.16 -1.81 1.07
CA LEU A 32 5.85 -1.27 1.44
C LEU A 32 5.77 0.26 1.27
N GLY A 33 6.91 0.94 1.27
CA GLY A 33 7.00 2.40 1.19
C GLY A 33 6.61 3.02 -0.17
N ALA A 34 6.70 4.34 -0.28
CA ALA A 34 6.21 5.07 -1.46
C ALA A 34 7.12 4.98 -2.69
N ALA A 35 8.44 4.85 -2.49
CA ALA A 35 9.40 4.90 -3.59
C ALA A 35 9.42 3.61 -4.44
N HIS A 36 9.45 2.45 -3.77
CA HIS A 36 9.64 1.15 -4.43
C HIS A 36 8.59 0.11 -4.03
N GLY A 37 7.54 0.52 -3.30
CA GLY A 37 6.66 -0.39 -2.61
C GLY A 37 5.18 -0.16 -2.85
N LEU A 38 4.40 -0.94 -2.10
CA LEU A 38 2.94 -1.01 -2.20
C LEU A 38 2.27 0.36 -2.05
N ALA A 39 2.71 1.20 -1.10
CA ALA A 39 2.08 2.50 -0.88
C ALA A 39 2.11 3.38 -2.14
N GLY A 40 3.23 3.41 -2.86
CA GLY A 40 3.36 4.19 -4.10
C GLY A 40 2.50 3.63 -5.22
N ILE A 41 2.54 2.32 -5.43
CA ILE A 41 1.76 1.63 -6.47
C ILE A 41 0.26 1.83 -6.24
N PHE A 42 -0.21 1.61 -5.01
CA PHE A 42 -1.62 1.78 -4.67
C PHE A 42 -2.07 3.23 -4.71
N PHE A 43 -1.21 4.18 -4.34
CA PHE A 43 -1.50 5.60 -4.52
C PHE A 43 -1.74 5.95 -5.99
N ILE A 44 -0.90 5.47 -6.91
CA ILE A 44 -1.08 5.72 -8.36
C ILE A 44 -2.33 5.01 -8.90
N LEU A 45 -2.55 3.74 -8.56
CA LEU A 45 -3.74 3.00 -9.00
C LEU A 45 -5.03 3.69 -8.55
N LEU A 46 -5.10 4.15 -7.31
CA LEU A 46 -6.27 4.84 -6.77
C LEU A 46 -6.52 6.22 -7.41
N GLN A 47 -5.54 6.83 -8.08
CA GLN A 47 -5.72 8.07 -8.84
C GLN A 47 -6.31 7.86 -10.24
N VAL A 48 -6.38 6.62 -10.73
CA VAL A 48 -6.94 6.34 -12.06
C VAL A 48 -8.42 6.71 -12.10
N SER A 49 -8.76 7.65 -12.98
CA SER A 49 -10.11 8.20 -13.14
C SER A 49 -10.92 7.54 -14.25
N ASP A 50 -10.33 6.63 -15.03
CA ASP A 50 -11.02 5.90 -16.09
C ASP A 50 -12.12 4.99 -15.48
N PRO A 51 -13.41 5.27 -15.77
CA PRO A 51 -14.52 4.51 -15.20
C PRO A 51 -14.52 3.02 -15.56
N SER A 52 -13.93 2.65 -16.70
CA SER A 52 -13.93 1.27 -17.20
C SER A 52 -13.13 0.32 -16.31
N VAL A 53 -12.07 0.82 -15.65
CA VAL A 53 -11.16 0.03 -14.80
C VAL A 53 -11.26 0.38 -13.32
N GLN A 54 -11.86 1.54 -12.99
CA GLN A 54 -11.87 2.06 -11.62
C GLN A 54 -12.49 1.09 -10.60
N LYS A 55 -13.58 0.40 -10.96
CA LYS A 55 -14.23 -0.58 -10.07
C LYS A 55 -13.27 -1.73 -9.73
N GLN A 56 -12.65 -2.30 -10.76
CA GLN A 56 -11.70 -3.40 -10.62
C GLN A 56 -10.48 -2.99 -9.78
N ILE A 57 -9.93 -1.80 -10.02
CA ILE A 57 -8.83 -1.25 -9.22
C ILE A 57 -9.23 -1.18 -7.75
N ARG A 58 -10.40 -0.63 -7.44
CA ARG A 58 -10.88 -0.48 -6.06
C ARG A 58 -11.07 -1.84 -5.38
N GLU A 59 -11.64 -2.81 -6.08
CA GLU A 59 -11.84 -4.19 -5.58
C GLU A 59 -10.51 -4.89 -5.27
N PHE A 60 -9.47 -4.67 -6.06
CA PHE A 60 -8.15 -5.26 -5.81
C PHE A 60 -7.31 -4.47 -4.80
N VAL A 61 -7.33 -3.15 -4.83
CA VAL A 61 -6.47 -2.34 -3.95
C VAL A 61 -6.98 -2.35 -2.51
N LYS A 62 -8.30 -2.29 -2.28
CA LYS A 62 -8.84 -2.13 -0.91
C LYS A 62 -8.38 -3.25 0.06
N PRO A 63 -8.47 -4.55 -0.28
CA PRO A 63 -8.00 -5.62 0.62
C PRO A 63 -6.49 -5.56 0.89
N CYS A 64 -5.70 -5.04 -0.07
CA CYS A 64 -4.26 -4.88 0.12
C CYS A 64 -3.95 -3.73 1.09
N VAL A 65 -4.64 -2.60 0.98
CA VAL A 65 -4.51 -1.48 1.93
C VAL A 65 -5.00 -1.90 3.32
N ASP A 66 -6.08 -2.68 3.41
CA ASP A 66 -6.58 -3.24 4.67
C ASP A 66 -5.52 -4.14 5.33
N TYR A 67 -4.81 -4.97 4.55
CA TYR A 67 -3.66 -5.74 5.05
C TYR A 67 -2.51 -4.84 5.49
N MET A 68 -2.16 -3.80 4.73
CA MET A 68 -1.09 -2.87 5.12
C MET A 68 -1.35 -2.20 6.47
N LEU A 69 -2.62 -1.87 6.80
CA LEU A 69 -2.97 -1.32 8.11
C LEU A 69 -2.55 -2.24 9.27
N THR A 70 -2.57 -3.57 9.08
CA THR A 70 -2.20 -4.52 10.14
C THR A 70 -0.70 -4.62 10.38
N LEU A 71 0.13 -4.04 9.50
CA LEU A 71 1.59 -4.09 9.57
C LEU A 71 2.21 -2.91 10.33
N ARG A 72 1.41 -1.90 10.66
CA ARG A 72 1.89 -0.65 11.27
C ARG A 72 2.43 -0.90 12.68
N PHE A 73 3.43 -0.12 13.07
CA PHE A 73 3.98 -0.14 14.43
C PHE A 73 3.05 0.60 15.40
N ALA A 74 3.15 0.27 16.70
CA ALA A 74 2.39 0.92 17.75
C ALA A 74 2.68 2.44 17.87
N SER A 75 3.86 2.89 17.40
CA SER A 75 4.22 4.31 17.31
C SER A 75 3.37 5.09 16.30
N GLY A 76 2.70 4.41 15.37
CA GLY A 76 2.06 5.02 14.21
C GLY A 76 2.91 4.94 12.93
N ASN A 77 4.21 4.63 13.05
CA ASN A 77 5.12 4.47 11.92
C ASN A 77 4.87 3.16 11.13
N CYS A 78 5.50 3.04 9.97
CA CYS A 78 5.27 1.96 9.01
C CYS A 78 6.57 1.21 8.65
N PRO A 79 6.54 -0.12 8.49
CA PRO A 79 7.71 -0.90 8.11
C PRO A 79 8.17 -0.63 6.67
N SER A 80 9.44 -0.93 6.40
CA SER A 80 10.06 -0.70 5.09
C SER A 80 9.70 -1.77 4.05
N SER A 81 9.71 -3.04 4.46
CA SER A 81 9.33 -4.24 3.70
C SER A 81 8.75 -5.30 4.65
N LEU A 82 8.15 -6.36 4.11
CA LEU A 82 7.59 -7.45 4.92
C LEU A 82 8.65 -8.22 5.74
N GLU A 83 9.86 -8.36 5.19
CA GLU A 83 10.98 -9.10 5.78
C GLU A 83 11.91 -8.21 6.62
N SER A 84 11.54 -6.96 6.83
CA SER A 84 12.40 -5.92 7.40
C SER A 84 12.76 -6.19 8.87
N THR A 85 14.04 -6.44 9.15
CA THR A 85 14.57 -6.60 10.53
C THR A 85 15.01 -5.29 11.18
N SER A 86 15.01 -4.18 10.44
CA SER A 86 15.43 -2.86 10.93
C SER A 86 14.51 -2.28 12.00
N GLY A 87 13.27 -2.79 12.11
CA GLY A 87 12.28 -2.35 13.09
C GLY A 87 11.76 -0.93 12.83
N ASP A 88 11.22 -0.34 13.89
CA ASP A 88 10.60 0.99 13.87
C ASP A 88 11.66 2.11 13.94
N LYS A 89 12.28 2.42 12.79
CA LYS A 89 13.38 3.40 12.71
C LYS A 89 13.29 4.37 11.54
N LEU A 90 12.75 3.92 10.40
CA LEU A 90 12.74 4.72 9.17
C LEU A 90 11.50 5.60 9.14
N VAL A 91 11.71 6.91 9.07
CA VAL A 91 10.65 7.94 9.00
C VAL A 91 10.93 8.81 7.78
N HIS A 92 10.95 8.18 6.61
CA HIS A 92 11.26 8.83 5.34
C HIS A 92 10.06 8.73 4.37
N TRP A 93 10.06 9.59 3.35
CA TRP A 93 9.12 9.44 2.23
C TRP A 93 9.27 8.08 1.54
N CYS A 94 10.51 7.64 1.30
CA CYS A 94 10.75 6.36 0.62
C CYS A 94 10.34 5.15 1.48
N HIS A 95 10.55 5.21 2.80
CA HIS A 95 10.26 4.13 3.75
C HIS A 95 9.81 4.72 5.09
N GLY A 96 8.59 4.39 5.52
CA GLY A 96 8.01 4.88 6.76
C GLY A 96 6.66 5.58 6.57
N ALA A 97 6.13 6.07 7.69
CA ALA A 97 4.87 6.82 7.77
C ALA A 97 4.76 7.98 6.76
N PRO A 98 5.80 8.81 6.53
CA PRO A 98 5.67 9.94 5.60
C PRO A 98 5.31 9.51 4.18
N GLY A 99 5.76 8.33 3.72
CA GLY A 99 5.40 7.78 2.42
C GLY A 99 4.00 7.17 2.38
N TRP A 100 3.59 6.46 3.44
CA TRP A 100 2.29 5.79 3.49
C TRP A 100 1.12 6.76 3.61
N MET A 101 1.33 7.92 4.24
CA MET A 101 0.29 8.92 4.49
C MET A 101 -0.47 9.32 3.20
N TYR A 102 0.22 9.47 2.08
CA TYR A 102 -0.40 9.82 0.79
C TYR A 102 -1.45 8.79 0.35
N MET A 103 -1.10 7.51 0.45
CA MET A 103 -1.96 6.39 0.10
C MET A 103 -3.14 6.28 1.08
N LEU A 104 -2.92 6.45 2.38
CA LEU A 104 -3.96 6.40 3.40
C LEU A 104 -5.01 7.53 3.23
N VAL A 105 -4.55 8.77 3.01
CA VAL A 105 -5.45 9.90 2.78
C VAL A 105 -6.29 9.70 1.52
N LEU A 106 -5.67 9.21 0.43
CA LEU A 106 -6.40 8.94 -0.81
C LEU A 106 -7.38 7.78 -0.64
N ALA A 107 -6.98 6.71 0.05
CA ALA A 107 -7.85 5.59 0.38
C ALA A 107 -9.07 6.05 1.19
N PHE A 108 -8.89 6.91 2.19
CA PHE A 108 -10.02 7.51 2.92
C PHE A 108 -10.95 8.29 1.98
N LYS A 109 -10.40 9.16 1.13
CA LYS A 109 -11.20 9.97 0.19
C LYS A 109 -12.08 9.09 -0.72
N ILE A 110 -11.57 7.94 -1.13
CA ILE A 110 -12.21 7.01 -2.07
C ILE A 110 -13.19 6.05 -1.39
N PHE A 111 -12.77 5.41 -0.31
CA PHE A 111 -13.50 4.33 0.36
C PHE A 111 -14.35 4.80 1.54
N LYS A 112 -14.12 6.03 2.04
CA LYS A 112 -14.81 6.62 3.21
C LYS A 112 -14.68 5.79 4.50
N ASP A 113 -13.68 4.92 4.58
CA ASP A 113 -13.41 4.09 5.75
C ASP A 113 -12.54 4.88 6.75
N MET A 114 -13.06 5.10 7.95
CA MET A 114 -12.42 5.93 8.98
C MET A 114 -11.07 5.38 9.44
N ARG A 115 -10.83 4.06 9.32
CA ARG A 115 -9.56 3.43 9.70
C ARG A 115 -8.39 4.01 8.90
N TYR A 116 -8.60 4.39 7.64
CA TYR A 116 -7.56 5.02 6.82
C TYR A 116 -7.25 6.45 7.28
N LEU A 117 -8.27 7.21 7.68
CA LEU A 117 -8.08 8.57 8.19
C LEU A 117 -7.38 8.56 9.55
N GLU A 118 -7.76 7.65 10.44
CA GLU A 118 -7.12 7.46 11.74
C GLU A 118 -5.64 7.07 11.58
N ALA A 119 -5.37 6.11 10.69
CA ALA A 119 -4.01 5.72 10.37
C ALA A 119 -3.18 6.87 9.77
N ALA A 120 -3.79 7.70 8.91
CA ALA A 120 -3.11 8.88 8.37
C ALA A 120 -2.80 9.93 9.45
N LYS A 121 -3.70 10.13 10.42
CA LYS A 121 -3.47 11.02 11.57
C LYS A 121 -2.34 10.51 12.47
N ASP A 122 -2.29 9.20 12.70
CA ASP A 122 -1.20 8.59 13.46
C ASP A 122 0.16 8.76 12.78
N CYS A 123 0.21 8.77 11.44
CA CYS A 123 1.45 9.03 10.69
C CYS A 123 2.00 10.45 10.90
N ALA A 124 1.18 11.36 11.45
CA ALA A 124 1.53 12.77 11.69
C ALA A 124 1.81 13.09 13.17
N LYS A 125 1.80 12.08 14.05
CA LYS A 125 2.21 12.20 15.46
C LYS A 125 3.72 12.23 15.57
#